data_AF-A0A4Q8AS41-F1
#
_entry.id   AF-A0A4Q8AS41-F1
#
_cell.length_a   1.000
_cell.length_b   1.000
_cell.length_c   1.000
_cell.angle_alpha   90.00
_cell.angle_beta   90.00
_cell.angle_gamma   90.00
#
_symmetry.space_group_name_H-M   'P 1'
#
loop_
_entity.id
_entity.type
_entity.pdbx_description
1 polymer ?
#
loop_
_entity_poly.entity_id
_entity_poly.type
_entity_poly.pdbx_seq_one_letter_code
_entity_poly.pdbx_strand_id
1 'polypeptide(L)'
;MGASAPPGWYPDPTASDLHRWWDGSAWSDTDFKLAKPVVPLTVKSLIAISPFGRIGSVGNVIFSSLMLFGFVTNLAPAPSLFETAGLAIGILLVLAFTTIAVLIRVFTVPERILAWWERLNNPPS
;
A
#
# COMPACT_ATOMS: atom_id res chain seq x y z
N MET A 1 0.95 50.18 18.69
CA MET A 1 1.81 50.05 17.49
C MET A 1 1.97 48.57 17.24
N GLY A 2 1.39 48.03 16.16
CA GLY A 2 1.42 46.59 15.88
C GLY A 2 2.85 46.17 15.59
N ALA A 3 3.35 45.19 16.36
CA ALA A 3 4.65 44.60 16.08
C ALA A 3 4.60 43.96 14.69
N SER A 4 5.40 44.47 13.75
CA SER A 4 5.64 43.77 12.47
C SER A 4 6.15 42.37 12.80
N ALA A 5 5.64 41.35 12.11
CA ALA A 5 6.10 39.99 12.32
C ALA A 5 7.63 39.93 12.13
N PRO A 6 8.37 39.20 12.98
CA PRO A 6 9.81 39.07 12.84
C PRO A 6 10.16 38.39 11.50
N PRO A 7 11.35 38.63 10.94
CA PRO A 7 11.78 37.96 9.73
C PRO A 7 11.76 36.43 9.89
N GLY A 8 11.16 35.71 8.95
CA GLY A 8 10.91 34.28 9.10
C GLY A 8 10.13 33.64 7.95
N TRP A 9 9.96 32.32 8.03
CA TRP A 9 9.12 31.55 7.11
C TRP A 9 7.69 31.50 7.63
N TYR A 10 6.73 31.90 6.80
CA TYR A 10 5.31 31.91 7.15
C TYR A 10 4.47 31.34 6.01
N PRO A 11 3.27 30.80 6.28
CA PRO A 11 2.40 30.27 5.23
C PRO A 11 2.05 31.35 4.19
N ASP A 12 2.12 31.00 2.91
CA ASP A 12 1.77 31.93 1.84
C ASP A 12 0.25 32.18 1.85
N PRO A 13 -0.22 33.44 1.87
CA PRO A 13 -1.64 33.77 1.84
C PRO A 13 -2.37 33.28 0.57
N THR A 14 -1.62 33.12 -0.53
CA THR A 14 -2.12 32.70 -1.85
C THR A 14 -1.97 31.20 -2.09
N ALA A 15 -1.05 30.53 -1.39
CA ALA A 15 -0.73 29.11 -1.55
C ALA A 15 -0.44 28.45 -0.20
N SER A 16 -1.47 27.92 0.47
CA SER A 16 -1.35 27.36 1.84
C SER A 16 -0.40 26.15 1.96
N ASP A 17 -0.04 25.52 0.85
CA ASP A 17 0.91 24.42 0.75
C ASP A 17 2.39 24.87 0.72
N LEU A 18 2.64 26.18 0.66
CA LEU A 18 3.95 26.79 0.65
C LEU A 18 4.13 27.73 1.86
N HIS A 19 5.36 27.80 2.35
CA HIS A 19 5.85 28.91 3.15
C HIS A 19 6.58 29.88 2.24
N ARG A 20 6.34 31.17 2.46
CA ARG A 20 7.02 32.29 1.82
C ARG A 20 7.89 32.99 2.87
N TRP A 21 9.06 33.48 2.45
CA TRP A 21 9.94 34.23 3.35
C TRP A 21 9.41 35.66 3.58
N TRP A 22 9.38 36.09 4.83
CA TRP A 22 9.12 37.46 5.27
C TRP A 22 10.43 38.07 5.80
N ASP A 23 10.81 39.24 5.31
CA ASP A 23 12.05 39.92 5.72
C ASP A 23 11.87 40.92 6.87
N GLY A 24 10.65 41.08 7.39
CA GLY A 24 10.29 42.09 8.40
C GLY A 24 9.55 43.30 7.82
N SER A 25 9.60 43.51 6.50
CA SER A 25 9.01 44.63 5.78
C SER A 25 8.19 44.23 4.54
N ALA A 26 8.62 43.18 3.83
CA ALA A 26 8.00 42.66 2.62
C ALA A 26 8.14 41.14 2.51
N TRP A 27 7.28 40.54 1.70
CA TRP A 27 7.34 39.13 1.33
C TRP A 27 8.32 38.94 0.16
N SER A 28 9.18 37.92 0.21
CA SER A 28 10.12 37.61 -0.88
C SER A 28 9.40 37.09 -2.12
N ASP A 29 9.66 37.61 -3.32
CA ASP A 29 9.02 37.16 -4.56
C ASP A 29 9.56 35.83 -5.11
N THR A 30 10.69 35.35 -4.58
CA THR A 30 11.39 34.16 -5.11
C THR A 30 11.60 33.05 -4.09
N ASP A 31 11.51 33.37 -2.80
CA ASP A 31 11.84 32.42 -1.74
C ASP A 31 10.61 31.70 -1.19
N PHE A 32 10.43 30.47 -1.66
CA PHE A 32 9.34 29.57 -1.24
C PHE A 32 9.90 28.23 -0.75
N LYS A 33 9.23 27.63 0.23
CA LYS A 33 9.50 26.28 0.73
C LYS A 33 8.20 25.51 0.94
N LEU A 34 8.17 24.23 0.62
CA LEU A 34 7.00 23.39 0.87
C LEU A 34 6.66 23.34 2.36
N ALA A 35 5.39 23.57 2.70
CA ALA A 35 4.91 23.55 4.09
C ALA A 35 4.77 22.15 4.66
N LYS A 36 4.53 21.17 3.81
CA LYS A 36 4.48 19.75 4.17
C LYS A 36 5.54 19.00 3.37
N PRO A 37 6.36 18.15 3.99
CA PRO A 37 7.23 17.26 3.22
C PRO A 37 6.34 16.41 2.32
N VAL A 38 6.64 16.41 1.01
CA VAL A 38 6.06 15.45 0.07
C VAL A 38 6.50 14.08 0.57
N VAL A 39 5.63 13.38 1.29
CA VAL A 39 5.95 12.07 1.84
C VAL A 39 6.24 11.17 0.64
N PRO A 40 7.48 10.71 0.44
CA PRO A 40 7.74 9.77 -0.64
C PRO A 40 6.90 8.53 -0.33
N LEU A 41 6.14 8.05 -1.32
CA LEU A 41 5.43 6.78 -1.23
C LEU A 41 6.37 5.75 -0.61
N THR A 42 6.07 5.34 0.62
CA THR A 42 6.99 4.51 1.40
C THR A 42 7.24 3.23 0.62
N VAL A 43 8.49 2.79 0.52
CA VAL A 43 8.92 1.65 -0.34
C VAL A 43 8.01 0.41 -0.22
N LYS A 44 7.40 0.16 0.95
CA LYS A 44 6.39 -0.89 1.16
C LYS A 44 5.12 -0.74 0.30
N SER A 45 4.59 0.48 0.18
CA SER A 45 3.46 0.81 -0.71
C SER A 45 3.86 0.62 -2.17
N LEU A 46 5.09 1.02 -2.53
CA LEU A 46 5.62 0.84 -3.86
C LEU A 46 5.74 -0.65 -4.23
N ILE A 47 6.25 -1.50 -3.33
CA ILE A 47 6.39 -2.95 -3.56
C ILE A 47 5.02 -3.63 -3.69
N ALA A 48 4.05 -3.26 -2.85
CA ALA A 48 2.68 -3.79 -2.91
C ALA A 48 1.96 -3.49 -4.24
N ILE A 49 2.29 -2.37 -4.89
CA ILE A 49 1.70 -1.94 -6.17
C ILE A 49 2.60 -2.33 -7.37
N SER A 50 3.86 -2.71 -7.11
CA SER A 50 4.85 -3.02 -8.15
C SER A 50 4.57 -4.32 -8.91
N PRO A 51 5.14 -4.48 -10.12
CA PRO A 51 5.15 -5.76 -10.85
C PRO A 51 5.66 -6.95 -10.01
N PHE A 52 6.55 -6.70 -9.05
CA PHE A 52 7.10 -7.73 -8.16
C PHE A 52 6.04 -8.32 -7.21
N GLY A 53 5.10 -7.52 -6.73
CA GLY A 53 3.96 -8.02 -5.95
C GLY A 53 3.03 -8.93 -6.77
N ARG A 54 2.87 -8.63 -8.06
CA ARG A 54 2.09 -9.46 -9.00
C ARG A 54 2.78 -10.80 -9.29
N ILE A 55 4.11 -10.77 -9.46
CA ILE A 55 4.94 -11.97 -9.67
C ILE A 55 4.86 -12.90 -8.45
N GLY A 56 4.88 -12.36 -7.23
CA GLY A 56 4.72 -13.14 -6.00
C GLY A 56 3.37 -13.86 -5.92
N SER A 57 2.28 -13.21 -6.32
CA SER A 57 0.95 -13.83 -6.31
C SER A 57 0.81 -14.99 -7.30
N VAL A 58 1.40 -14.86 -8.50
CA VAL A 58 1.42 -15.97 -9.48
C VAL A 58 2.29 -17.12 -8.98
N GLY A 59 3.42 -16.81 -8.33
CA GLY A 59 4.27 -17.80 -7.68
C GLY A 59 3.52 -18.64 -6.64
N ASN A 60 2.72 -18.01 -5.78
CA ASN A 60 1.90 -18.72 -4.79
C ASN A 60 0.85 -19.64 -5.43
N VAL A 61 0.20 -19.20 -6.50
CA VAL A 61 -0.76 -20.05 -7.25
C VAL A 61 -0.08 -21.29 -7.80
N ILE A 62 1.09 -21.13 -8.43
CA ILE A 62 1.85 -22.26 -8.97
C ILE A 62 2.28 -23.20 -7.85
N PHE A 63 2.87 -22.67 -6.78
CA PHE A 63 3.33 -23.46 -5.65
C PHE A 63 2.20 -24.25 -4.98
N SER A 64 1.06 -23.60 -4.67
CA SER A 64 -0.09 -24.26 -4.08
C SER A 64 -0.71 -25.30 -5.01
N SER A 65 -0.72 -25.05 -6.33
CA SER A 65 -1.22 -26.04 -7.31
C SER A 65 -0.32 -27.27 -7.38
N LEU A 66 1.00 -27.10 -7.35
CA LEU A 66 1.97 -28.21 -7.34
C LEU A 66 1.89 -29.02 -6.04
N MET A 67 1.79 -28.35 -4.88
CA MET A 67 1.58 -29.00 -3.59
C MET A 67 0.26 -29.78 -3.57
N LEU A 68 -0.85 -29.19 -4.02
CA LEU A 68 -2.15 -29.86 -4.09
C LEU A 68 -2.10 -31.07 -5.03
N PHE A 69 -1.48 -30.92 -6.20
CA PHE A 69 -1.30 -32.02 -7.14
C PHE A 69 -0.52 -33.17 -6.51
N GLY A 70 0.65 -32.88 -5.92
CA GLY A 70 1.46 -33.89 -5.23
C GLY A 70 0.73 -34.55 -4.06
N PHE A 71 -0.08 -33.79 -3.33
CA PHE A 71 -0.93 -34.33 -2.26
C PHE A 71 -2.00 -35.28 -2.79
N VAL A 72 -2.72 -34.89 -3.85
CA VAL A 72 -3.76 -35.71 -4.50
C VAL A 72 -3.19 -36.99 -5.09
N THR A 73 -1.99 -36.96 -5.68
CA THR A 73 -1.35 -38.17 -6.23
C THR A 73 -0.91 -39.16 -5.15
N ASN A 74 -0.79 -38.72 -3.90
CA ASN A 74 -0.40 -39.56 -2.77
C ASN A 74 -1.58 -39.87 -1.83
N LEU A 75 -2.81 -39.56 -2.22
CA LEU A 75 -3.98 -39.78 -1.38
C LEU A 75 -4.29 -41.28 -1.25
N ALA A 76 -4.52 -41.75 -0.02
CA ALA A 76 -4.95 -43.11 0.21
C ALA A 76 -6.33 -43.39 -0.43
N PRO A 77 -6.62 -44.63 -0.88
CA PRO A 77 -7.93 -45.00 -1.45
C PRO A 77 -9.11 -44.80 -0.47
N ALA A 78 -8.83 -44.92 0.84
CA ALA A 78 -9.77 -44.62 1.91
C ALA A 78 -9.14 -43.55 2.82
N PRO A 79 -9.31 -42.25 2.50
CA PRO A 79 -8.61 -41.18 3.19
C PRO A 79 -9.11 -41.01 4.63
N SER A 80 -8.17 -40.77 5.52
CA SER A 80 -8.42 -40.35 6.90
C SER A 80 -9.02 -38.94 6.98
N LEU A 81 -9.50 -38.55 8.16
CA LEU A 81 -9.95 -37.18 8.43
C LEU A 81 -8.84 -36.16 8.16
N PHE A 82 -7.60 -36.49 8.55
CA PHE A 82 -6.44 -35.62 8.33
C PHE A 82 -6.18 -35.39 6.84
N GLU A 83 -6.23 -36.44 6.02
CA GLU A 83 -6.04 -36.33 4.57
C GLU A 83 -7.18 -35.57 3.89
N THR A 84 -8.42 -35.80 4.33
CA THR A 84 -9.60 -35.09 3.85
C THR A 84 -9.52 -33.60 4.19
N ALA A 85 -9.12 -33.26 5.43
CA ALA A 85 -8.90 -31.88 5.84
C ALA A 85 -7.75 -31.24 5.05
N GLY A 86 -6.65 -31.97 4.84
CA GLY A 86 -5.52 -31.53 4.02
C GLY A 86 -5.93 -31.20 2.58
N LEU A 87 -6.78 -32.04 1.97
CA LEU A 87 -7.34 -31.79 0.64
C LEU A 87 -8.17 -30.50 0.62
N ALA A 88 -9.08 -30.34 1.59
CA ALA A 88 -9.92 -29.16 1.70
C ALA A 88 -9.09 -27.88 1.86
N ILE A 89 -8.08 -27.90 2.73
CA ILE A 89 -7.15 -26.79 2.93
C ILE A 89 -6.39 -26.48 1.64
N GLY A 90 -5.87 -27.50 0.95
CA GLY A 90 -5.15 -27.32 -0.31
C GLY A 90 -6.01 -26.67 -1.40
N ILE A 91 -7.27 -27.11 -1.55
CA ILE A 91 -8.23 -26.50 -2.48
C ILE A 91 -8.51 -25.04 -2.10
N LEU A 92 -8.76 -24.76 -0.81
CA LEU A 92 -9.01 -23.41 -0.34
C LEU A 92 -7.83 -22.47 -0.60
N LEU A 93 -6.60 -22.94 -0.39
CA LEU A 93 -5.39 -22.15 -0.66
C LEU A 93 -5.26 -21.81 -2.15
N VAL A 94 -5.48 -22.78 -3.05
CA VAL A 94 -5.44 -22.53 -4.50
C VAL A 94 -6.50 -21.49 -4.87
N LEU A 95 -7.75 -21.66 -4.43
CA LEU A 95 -8.83 -20.71 -4.72
C LEU A 95 -8.51 -19.31 -4.18
N ALA A 96 -8.01 -19.22 -2.94
CA ALA A 96 -7.65 -17.94 -2.32
C ALA A 96 -6.54 -17.23 -3.12
N PHE A 97 -5.44 -17.92 -3.44
CA PHE A 97 -4.34 -17.32 -4.18
C PHE A 97 -4.70 -16.99 -5.63
N THR A 98 -5.50 -17.81 -6.30
CA THR A 98 -6.00 -17.50 -7.64
C THR A 98 -6.89 -16.26 -7.60
N THR A 99 -7.77 -16.15 -6.60
CA THR A 99 -8.62 -14.97 -6.41
C THR A 99 -7.76 -13.72 -6.19
N ILE A 100 -6.75 -13.79 -5.31
CA ILE A 100 -5.82 -12.69 -5.07
C ILE A 100 -5.06 -12.30 -6.35
N ALA A 101 -4.56 -13.28 -7.10
CA ALA A 101 -3.83 -13.04 -8.35
C ALA A 101 -4.70 -12.35 -9.41
N VAL A 102 -5.96 -12.78 -9.55
CA VAL A 102 -6.94 -12.14 -10.43
C VAL A 102 -7.26 -10.75 -9.94
N LEU A 103 -7.50 -10.55 -8.64
CA LEU A 103 -7.82 -9.25 -8.08
C LEU A 103 -6.71 -8.22 -8.34
N ILE A 104 -5.45 -8.60 -8.09
CA ILE A 104 -4.28 -7.75 -8.32
C ILE A 104 -4.07 -7.41 -9.81
N ARG A 105 -4.43 -8.34 -10.71
CA ARG A 105 -4.26 -8.18 -12.16
C ARG A 105 -5.41 -7.40 -12.81
N VAL A 106 -6.64 -7.59 -12.35
CA VAL A 106 -7.86 -7.01 -12.92
C VAL A 106 -8.21 -5.67 -12.28
N PHE A 107 -8.05 -5.54 -10.97
CA PHE A 107 -8.34 -4.32 -10.25
C PHE A 107 -7.04 -3.59 -9.95
N THR A 108 -6.81 -2.45 -10.61
CA THR A 108 -6.03 -1.39 -9.99
C THR A 108 -6.64 -1.15 -8.61
N VAL A 109 -5.86 -1.33 -7.55
CA VAL A 109 -6.37 -1.26 -6.18
C VAL A 109 -7.18 0.04 -6.04
N PRO A 110 -8.51 -0.04 -5.77
CA PRO A 110 -9.35 1.14 -5.73
C PRO A 110 -8.82 2.14 -4.70
N GLU A 111 -8.71 3.43 -5.06
CA GLU A 111 -8.15 4.46 -4.17
C GLU A 111 -8.84 4.51 -2.79
N ARG A 112 -10.13 4.18 -2.73
CA ARG A 112 -10.90 4.07 -1.47
C ARG A 112 -10.29 3.09 -0.47
N ILE A 113 -9.71 1.98 -0.93
CA ILE A 113 -9.11 0.94 -0.08
C ILE A 113 -7.76 1.42 0.43
N LEU A 114 -6.97 2.08 -0.44
CA LEU A 114 -5.70 2.69 -0.05
C LEU A 114 -5.92 3.78 1.01
N ALA A 115 -6.88 4.68 0.78
CA ALA A 115 -7.22 5.75 1.71
C ALA A 115 -7.76 5.23 3.05
N TRP A 116 -8.52 4.13 3.05
CA TRP A 116 -8.98 3.47 4.27
C TRP A 116 -7.81 2.85 5.04
N TRP A 117 -6.91 2.14 4.34
CA TRP A 117 -5.75 1.48 4.95
C TRP A 117 -4.77 2.49 5.54
N GLU A 118 -4.58 3.63 4.88
CA GLU A 118 -3.72 4.71 5.36
C GLU A 118 -4.25 5.34 6.66
N ARG A 119 -5.57 5.55 6.79
CA ARG A 119 -6.20 6.05 8.03
C ARG A 119 -6.03 5.11 9.21
N LEU A 120 -6.06 3.79 8.98
CA LEU A 120 -5.88 2.81 10.04
C LEU A 120 -4.45 2.76 10.56
N ASN A 121 -3.47 2.95 9.68
CA ASN A 121 -2.06 2.83 10.04
C ASN A 121 -1.41 4.15 10.47
N ASN A 122 -1.99 5.29 10.07
CA ASN A 122 -1.61 6.62 10.54
C ASN A 122 -2.81 7.30 11.20
N PRO A 123 -3.22 6.88 12.40
CA PRO A 123 -4.26 7.57 13.13
C PRO A 123 -3.80 9.01 13.45
N PRO A 124 -4.70 10.01 13.38
CA PRO A 124 -4.36 11.38 13.76
C PRO A 124 -3.92 11.38 15.24
N SER A 125 -2.71 11.90 15.47
CA SER A 125 -2.12 12.10 16.80
C SER A 125 -2.85 13.15 17.61
#